data_AF-A0A974S2F6-F1
#
_entry.id   AF-A0A974S2F6-F1
#
_cell.length_a   1.000
_cell.length_b   1.000
_cell.length_c   1.000
_cell.angle_alpha   90.00
_cell.angle_beta   90.00
_cell.angle_gamma   90.00
#
_symmetry.space_group_name_H-M   'P 1'
#
loop_
_entity.id
_entity.type
_entity.pdbx_description
1 polymer ?
#
loop_
_entity_poly.entity_id
_entity_poly.type
_entity_poly.pdbx_seq_one_letter_code
_entity_poly.pdbx_strand_id
1 'polypeptide(L)'
;MFFGFGRSDLAETQEYRYWLIPDRIPLWVPRSFSIETIKLWIFALGNLLAFVPFGILVPMVFKKMNSFIRFIFLFVIFIFCMEILQMVTYLGSFDATDIMVNTMGAAIGFCSYKISERMKTSRTKRVSMGVTIVGLSLVSFFIAKIFNDKVTPYIENIFGLL
;
A
#
# COMPACT_ATOMS: atom_id res chain seq x y z
N MET A 1 -4.11 -5.80 12.02
CA MET A 1 -4.57 -4.57 11.35
C MET A 1 -5.63 -3.78 12.13
N PHE A 2 -6.43 -4.40 13.03
CA PHE A 2 -7.53 -3.70 13.72
C PHE A 2 -7.51 -3.73 15.26
N PHE A 3 -6.50 -4.31 15.93
CA PHE A 3 -6.46 -4.34 17.39
C PHE A 3 -5.08 -4.03 17.95
N GLY A 4 -5.08 -3.12 18.93
CA GLY A 4 -3.92 -2.55 19.60
C GLY A 4 -3.11 -3.59 20.38
N PHE A 5 -1.84 -3.69 20.01
CA PHE A 5 -0.82 -4.29 20.85
C PHE A 5 -0.08 -3.17 21.58
N GLY A 6 -0.55 -2.85 22.80
CA GLY A 6 0.35 -2.42 23.87
C GLY A 6 0.48 -0.93 24.20
N ARG A 7 -0.61 -0.17 24.34
CA ARG A 7 -0.57 1.10 25.09
C ARG A 7 -1.77 1.28 26.02
N SER A 8 -1.70 0.63 27.17
CA SER A 8 -2.12 1.25 28.42
C SER A 8 -0.91 2.05 28.90
N ASP A 9 -0.98 3.38 28.83
CA ASP A 9 -0.56 4.26 29.91
C ASP A 9 -0.62 5.74 29.49
N LEU A 10 -1.48 6.45 30.24
CA LEU A 10 -1.46 7.89 30.51
C LEU A 10 -2.06 8.82 29.44
N ALA A 11 -3.15 9.44 29.87
CA ALA A 11 -3.79 10.67 29.41
C ALA A 11 -2.88 11.72 28.74
N GLU A 12 -2.40 11.44 27.54
CA GLU A 12 -1.92 12.44 26.59
C GLU A 12 -3.07 12.83 25.67
N THR A 13 -3.16 14.12 25.35
CA THR A 13 -4.17 14.75 24.51
C THR A 13 -4.54 13.88 23.30
N GLN A 14 -5.84 13.66 23.06
CA GLN A 14 -6.32 12.94 21.87
C GLN A 14 -6.09 13.77 20.60
N GLU A 15 -4.83 13.93 20.22
CA GLU A 15 -4.41 14.66 19.04
C GLU A 15 -4.48 13.76 17.82
N TYR A 16 -5.09 14.28 16.75
CA TYR A 16 -5.12 13.61 15.46
C TYR A 16 -3.71 13.56 14.89
N ARG A 17 -3.20 12.35 14.68
CA ARG A 17 -1.89 12.11 14.05
C ARG A 17 -2.09 11.96 12.54
N TYR A 18 -1.46 12.83 11.76
CA TYR A 18 -1.52 12.78 10.30
C TYR A 18 -0.14 13.05 9.67
N TRP A 19 0.12 12.38 8.56
CA TRP A 19 1.30 12.51 7.72
C TRP A 19 0.85 12.69 6.28
N LEU A 20 0.53 13.94 5.94
CA LEU A 20 -0.06 14.30 4.64
C LEU A 20 0.98 14.33 3.51
N ILE A 21 2.24 14.57 3.85
CA ILE A 21 3.33 14.69 2.89
C ILE A 21 3.99 13.32 2.78
N PRO A 22 3.94 12.64 1.63
CA PRO A 22 4.64 11.37 1.47
C PRO A 22 6.15 11.63 1.43
N ASP A 23 6.80 11.52 2.57
CA ASP A 23 8.24 11.72 2.70
C ASP A 23 9.00 10.54 2.07
N ARG A 24 8.64 9.29 2.39
CA ARG A 24 9.31 8.09 1.91
C ARG A 24 8.33 6.94 1.72
N ILE A 25 8.60 6.07 0.75
CA ILE A 25 7.88 4.81 0.58
C ILE A 25 8.64 3.70 1.30
N PRO A 26 8.06 3.08 2.35
CA PRO A 26 8.71 2.05 3.18
C PRO A 26 8.90 0.67 2.55
N LEU A 27 9.17 0.63 1.25
CA LEU A 27 9.51 -0.56 0.47
C LEU A 27 11.00 -0.55 0.05
N TRP A 28 11.90 -0.07 0.91
CA TRP A 28 13.36 -0.13 0.69
C TRP A 28 13.95 -1.40 1.29
N VAL A 29 15.08 -1.91 0.78
CA VAL A 29 15.80 -3.00 1.46
C VAL A 29 16.46 -2.43 2.73
N PRO A 30 16.15 -2.94 3.94
CA PRO A 30 16.73 -2.42 5.18
C PRO A 30 18.25 -2.52 5.14
N ARG A 31 18.94 -1.36 5.22
CA ARG A 31 20.41 -1.34 5.30
C ARG A 31 20.92 -1.66 6.71
N SER A 32 20.11 -1.34 7.72
CA SER A 32 20.34 -1.66 9.11
C SER A 32 19.18 -2.48 9.66
N PHE A 33 19.49 -3.50 10.45
CA PHE A 33 18.52 -4.39 11.08
C PHE A 33 18.08 -3.87 12.46
N SER A 34 17.79 -2.57 12.56
CA SER A 34 17.13 -2.03 13.76
C SER A 34 15.71 -2.59 13.84
N ILE A 35 15.25 -2.88 15.06
CA ILE A 35 13.89 -3.39 15.32
C ILE A 35 12.83 -2.45 14.75
N GLU A 36 13.05 -1.13 14.82
CA GLU A 36 12.12 -0.13 14.30
C GLU A 36 12.05 -0.14 12.77
N THR A 37 13.21 -0.16 12.10
CA THR A 37 13.30 -0.24 10.63
C THR A 37 12.65 -1.52 10.10
N ILE A 38 12.88 -2.65 10.78
CA ILE A 38 12.27 -3.94 10.40
C ILE A 38 10.76 -3.89 10.58
N LYS A 39 10.25 -3.33 11.69
CA LYS A 39 8.81 -3.18 11.92
C LYS A 39 8.17 -2.35 10.81
N LEU A 40 8.70 -1.17 10.52
CA LEU A 40 8.20 -0.29 9.46
C LEU A 40 8.16 -1.00 8.11
N TRP A 41 9.22 -1.73 7.77
CA TRP A 41 9.31 -2.48 6.52
C TRP A 41 8.28 -3.62 6.44
N ILE A 42 8.09 -4.38 7.52
CA ILE A 42 7.09 -5.45 7.59
C ILE A 42 5.68 -4.87 7.49
N PHE A 43 5.40 -3.74 8.15
CA PHE A 43 4.11 -3.06 8.05
C PHE A 43 3.82 -2.63 6.61
N ALA A 44 4.77 -1.99 5.95
CA ALA A 44 4.65 -1.57 4.56
C ALA A 44 4.43 -2.74 3.60
N LEU A 45 5.17 -3.84 3.78
CA LEU A 45 4.97 -5.06 3.00
C LEU A 45 3.62 -5.70 3.28
N GLY A 46 3.19 -5.71 4.54
CA GLY A 46 1.87 -6.17 4.94
C GLY A 46 0.77 -5.39 4.24
N ASN A 47 0.88 -4.06 4.22
CA ASN A 47 -0.01 -3.14 3.52
C ASN A 47 -0.05 -3.47 2.02
N LEU A 48 1.10 -3.56 1.34
CA LEU A 48 1.19 -3.92 -0.07
C LEU A 48 0.48 -5.26 -0.37
N LEU A 49 0.81 -6.31 0.38
CA LEU A 49 0.32 -7.67 0.14
C LEU A 49 -1.16 -7.84 0.53
N ALA A 50 -1.64 -7.12 1.54
CA ALA A 50 -3.04 -7.18 1.99
C ALA A 50 -4.03 -6.72 0.91
N PHE A 51 -3.63 -5.78 0.06
CA PHE A 51 -4.50 -5.27 -1.01
C PHE A 51 -4.40 -6.01 -2.35
N VAL A 52 -3.45 -6.95 -2.50
CA VAL A 52 -3.38 -7.81 -3.69
C VAL A 52 -4.64 -8.67 -3.86
N PRO A 53 -5.13 -9.41 -2.84
CA PRO A 53 -6.41 -10.13 -2.94
C PRO A 53 -7.57 -9.21 -3.28
N PHE A 54 -7.62 -8.01 -2.70
CA PHE A 54 -8.67 -7.03 -2.98
C PHE A 54 -8.68 -6.63 -4.47
N GLY A 55 -7.51 -6.34 -5.04
CA GLY A 55 -7.35 -6.02 -6.46
C GLY A 55 -7.74 -7.15 -7.41
N ILE A 56 -7.65 -8.40 -6.96
CA ILE A 56 -8.13 -9.57 -7.72
C ILE A 56 -9.65 -9.71 -7.62
N LEU A 57 -10.19 -9.62 -6.41
CA LEU A 57 -11.58 -9.95 -6.11
C LEU A 57 -12.57 -8.92 -6.67
N VAL A 58 -12.24 -7.63 -6.61
CA VAL A 58 -13.14 -6.56 -7.08
C VAL A 58 -13.51 -6.68 -8.56
N PRO A 59 -12.58 -6.75 -9.52
CA PRO A 59 -12.93 -6.93 -10.94
C PRO A 59 -13.55 -8.30 -11.22
N MET A 60 -13.24 -9.32 -10.40
CA MET A 60 -13.82 -10.66 -10.51
C MET A 60 -15.31 -10.70 -10.15
N VAL A 61 -15.70 -10.01 -9.08
CA VAL A 61 -17.10 -9.97 -8.60
C VAL A 61 -17.89 -8.90 -9.35
N PHE A 62 -17.32 -7.71 -9.52
CA PHE A 62 -18.00 -6.56 -10.10
C PHE A 62 -17.56 -6.34 -11.55
N LYS A 63 -18.32 -6.87 -12.51
CA LYS A 63 -18.03 -6.72 -13.94
C LYS A 63 -17.85 -5.26 -14.40
N LYS A 64 -18.51 -4.29 -13.75
CA LYS A 64 -18.38 -2.85 -14.02
C LYS A 64 -17.01 -2.27 -13.65
N MET A 65 -16.26 -2.96 -12.79
CA MET A 65 -14.92 -2.61 -12.32
C MET A 65 -13.81 -3.21 -13.18
N ASN A 66 -14.11 -3.72 -14.38
CA ASN A 66 -13.12 -4.28 -15.29
C ASN A 66 -12.17 -3.26 -15.95
N SER A 67 -12.44 -1.96 -15.81
CA SER A 67 -11.55 -0.90 -16.27
C SER A 67 -10.57 -0.53 -15.17
N PHE A 68 -9.27 -0.59 -15.47
CA PHE A 68 -8.20 -0.28 -14.51
C PHE A 68 -8.34 1.13 -13.92
N ILE A 69 -8.60 2.13 -14.76
CA ILE A 69 -8.73 3.53 -14.33
C ILE A 69 -9.92 3.68 -13.36
N ARG A 70 -11.07 3.08 -13.70
CA ARG A 70 -12.25 3.12 -12.83
C ARG A 70 -11.99 2.42 -11.51
N PHE A 71 -11.33 1.26 -11.55
CA PHE A 71 -10.98 0.50 -10.37
C PHE A 71 -10.04 1.29 -9.44
N ILE A 72 -8.92 1.80 -9.96
CA ILE A 72 -7.94 2.54 -9.16
C ILE A 72 -8.53 3.83 -8.62
N PHE A 73 -9.29 4.58 -9.42
CA PHE A 73 -9.91 5.83 -8.94
C PHE A 73 -10.82 5.59 -7.72
N LEU A 74 -11.71 4.60 -7.81
CA LEU A 74 -12.59 4.25 -6.69
C LEU A 74 -11.84 3.63 -5.52
N PHE A 75 -10.78 2.86 -5.79
CA PHE A 75 -9.93 2.30 -4.75
C PHE A 75 -9.19 3.39 -3.97
N VAL A 76 -8.64 4.41 -4.65
CA VAL A 76 -7.96 5.53 -4.01
C VAL A 76 -8.92 6.33 -3.13
N ILE A 77 -10.14 6.57 -3.60
CA ILE A 77 -11.18 7.21 -2.77
C ILE A 77 -11.48 6.34 -1.54
N PHE A 78 -11.65 5.03 -1.73
CA PHE A 78 -11.93 4.10 -0.63
C PHE A 78 -10.81 4.10 0.41
N ILE A 79 -9.54 3.96 0.00
CA ILE A 79 -8.43 3.92 0.96
C ILE A 79 -8.23 5.27 1.64
N PHE A 80 -8.43 6.38 0.94
CA PHE A 80 -8.41 7.71 1.55
C PHE A 80 -9.47 7.85 2.64
N CYS A 81 -10.70 7.36 2.41
CA CYS A 81 -11.73 7.32 3.44
C CYS A 81 -11.35 6.40 4.62
N MET A 82 -10.67 5.28 4.35
CA MET A 82 -10.20 4.36 5.40
C MET A 82 -9.12 5.00 6.29
N GLU A 83 -8.16 5.71 5.71
CA GLU A 83 -7.12 6.46 6.45
C GLU A 83 -7.76 7.55 7.34
N ILE A 84 -8.74 8.28 6.81
CA ILE A 84 -9.51 9.25 7.61
C ILE A 84 -10.23 8.55 8.76
N LEU A 85 -10.89 7.41 8.49
CA LEU A 85 -11.60 6.67 9.50
C LEU A 85 -10.65 6.18 10.59
N GLN A 86 -9.48 5.66 10.23
CA GLN A 86 -8.45 5.21 11.18
C GLN A 86 -7.97 6.36 12.08
N MET A 87 -7.78 7.55 11.51
CA MET A 87 -7.42 8.75 12.26
C MET A 87 -8.54 9.21 13.21
N VAL A 88 -9.78 9.31 12.72
CA VAL A 88 -10.94 9.77 13.50
C VAL A 88 -11.31 8.78 14.61
N THR A 89 -11.09 7.48 14.39
CA THR A 89 -11.36 6.43 15.37
C THR A 89 -10.17 6.17 16.31
N TYR A 90 -9.08 6.93 16.18
CA TYR A 90 -7.84 6.75 16.94
C TYR A 90 -7.23 5.33 16.84
N LEU A 91 -7.60 4.59 15.79
CA LEU A 91 -7.04 3.27 15.48
C LEU A 91 -5.68 3.37 14.77
N GLY A 92 -5.37 4.53 14.20
CA GLY A 92 -4.13 4.81 13.49
C GLY A 92 -3.93 6.30 13.21
N SER A 93 -2.96 6.59 12.35
CA SER A 93 -2.72 7.92 11.79
C SER A 93 -3.17 7.95 10.33
N PHE A 94 -3.56 9.13 9.83
CA PHE A 94 -3.72 9.32 8.39
C PHE A 94 -2.34 9.34 7.75
N ASP A 95 -1.99 8.38 6.89
CA ASP A 95 -0.68 8.32 6.24
C ASP A 95 -0.80 8.27 4.70
N ALA A 96 -0.32 9.33 4.03
CA ALA A 96 -0.31 9.40 2.57
C ALA A 96 0.56 8.32 1.93
N THR A 97 1.61 7.84 2.62
CA THR A 97 2.48 6.77 2.12
C THR A 97 1.75 5.42 2.12
N ASP A 98 0.88 5.18 3.11
CA ASP A 98 0.05 3.98 3.17
C ASP A 98 -0.96 3.95 2.02
N ILE A 99 -1.56 5.09 1.67
CA ILE A 99 -2.40 5.21 0.46
C ILE A 99 -1.63 4.77 -0.79
N MET A 100 -0.38 5.20 -0.95
CA MET A 100 0.45 4.84 -2.11
C MET A 100 0.74 3.34 -2.14
N VAL A 101 1.20 2.77 -1.03
CA VAL A 101 1.55 1.36 -0.90
C VAL A 101 0.32 0.46 -1.11
N ASN A 102 -0.81 0.81 -0.51
CA ASN A 102 -2.08 0.10 -0.66
C ASN A 102 -2.56 0.14 -2.12
N THR A 103 -2.42 1.29 -2.79
CA THR A 103 -2.77 1.46 -4.21
C THR A 103 -1.87 0.62 -5.11
N MET A 104 -0.57 0.53 -4.81
CA MET A 104 0.35 -0.37 -5.51
C MET A 104 -0.08 -1.84 -5.36
N GLY A 105 -0.46 -2.26 -4.16
CA GLY A 105 -0.96 -3.61 -3.88
C GLY A 105 -2.22 -3.95 -4.66
N ALA A 106 -3.20 -3.04 -4.65
CA ALA A 106 -4.44 -3.17 -5.41
C ALA A 106 -4.19 -3.23 -6.93
N ALA A 107 -3.28 -2.40 -7.45
CA ALA A 107 -2.89 -2.41 -8.86
C ALA A 107 -2.23 -3.74 -9.28
N ILE A 108 -1.35 -4.29 -8.44
CA ILE A 108 -0.73 -5.60 -8.65
C ILE A 108 -1.80 -6.69 -8.74
N GLY A 109 -2.73 -6.70 -7.78
CA GLY A 109 -3.86 -7.62 -7.77
C GLY A 109 -4.69 -7.55 -9.04
N PHE A 110 -5.08 -6.34 -9.44
CA PHE A 110 -5.87 -6.11 -10.64
C PHE A 110 -5.16 -6.60 -11.91
N CYS A 111 -3.90 -6.20 -12.11
CA CYS A 111 -3.11 -6.60 -13.27
C CYS A 111 -2.93 -8.12 -13.32
N SER A 112 -2.67 -8.76 -12.18
CA SER A 112 -2.55 -10.22 -12.10
C SER A 112 -3.84 -10.92 -12.52
N TYR A 113 -5.00 -10.41 -12.10
CA TYR A 113 -6.30 -10.93 -12.49
C TYR A 113 -6.52 -10.78 -14.00
N LYS A 114 -6.35 -9.58 -14.56
CA LYS A 114 -6.56 -9.34 -16.01
C LYS A 114 -5.64 -10.16 -16.90
N ILE A 115 -4.39 -10.38 -16.49
CA ILE A 115 -3.46 -11.24 -17.24
C ILE A 115 -3.91 -12.69 -17.15
N SER A 116 -4.35 -13.14 -15.97
CA SER A 116 -4.84 -14.51 -15.78
C SER A 116 -6.10 -14.82 -16.58
N GLU A 117 -6.98 -13.85 -16.82
CA GLU A 117 -8.17 -14.05 -17.66
C GLU A 117 -7.84 -14.48 -19.09
N ARG A 118 -6.62 -14.16 -19.58
CA ARG A 118 -6.15 -14.58 -20.91
C ARG A 118 -5.76 -16.06 -20.98
N MET A 119 -5.62 -16.73 -19.83
CA MET A 119 -5.19 -18.13 -19.76
C MET A 119 -6.36 -19.09 -19.93
N LYS A 120 -6.16 -20.15 -20.73
CA LYS A 120 -7.21 -21.13 -21.07
C LYS A 120 -7.56 -22.09 -19.92
N THR A 121 -6.57 -22.50 -19.13
CA THR A 121 -6.73 -23.58 -18.13
C THR A 121 -6.67 -23.01 -16.71
N SER A 122 -7.44 -23.57 -15.78
CA SER A 122 -7.42 -23.16 -14.37
C SER A 122 -6.02 -23.20 -13.74
N ARG A 123 -5.21 -24.23 -14.07
CA ARG A 123 -3.81 -24.33 -13.62
C ARG A 123 -2.96 -23.17 -14.12
N THR A 124 -3.05 -22.80 -15.40
CA THR A 124 -2.27 -21.70 -15.97
C THR A 124 -2.74 -20.33 -15.50
N LYS A 125 -4.04 -20.17 -15.19
CA LYS A 125 -4.57 -18.98 -14.49
C LYS A 125 -3.85 -18.76 -13.17
N ARG A 126 -3.85 -19.78 -12.30
CA ARG A 126 -3.23 -19.69 -10.96
C ARG A 126 -1.72 -19.44 -11.04
N VAL A 127 -1.02 -20.13 -11.93
CA VAL A 127 0.42 -19.92 -12.14
C VAL A 127 0.69 -18.51 -12.67
N SER A 128 -0.06 -18.04 -13.67
CA SER A 128 0.10 -16.70 -14.22
C SER A 128 -0.17 -15.61 -13.18
N MET A 129 -1.18 -15.77 -12.31
CA MET A 129 -1.42 -14.84 -11.20
C MET A 129 -0.23 -14.81 -10.25
N GLY A 130 0.27 -15.98 -9.82
CA GLY A 130 1.43 -16.05 -8.91
C GLY A 130 2.67 -15.35 -9.48
N VAL A 131 3.00 -15.65 -10.74
CA VAL A 131 4.17 -15.05 -11.42
C VAL A 131 4.02 -13.54 -11.58
N THR A 132 2.84 -13.06 -11.96
CA THR A 132 2.60 -11.62 -12.14
C THR A 132 2.59 -10.86 -10.82
N ILE A 133 2.03 -11.45 -9.74
CA ILE A 133 2.07 -10.86 -8.40
C ILE A 133 3.53 -10.72 -7.95
N VAL A 134 4.33 -11.78 -8.03
CA VAL A 134 5.74 -11.73 -7.62
C VAL A 134 6.52 -10.73 -8.47
N GLY A 135 6.37 -10.77 -9.79
CA GLY A 135 7.07 -9.87 -10.70
C GLY A 135 6.73 -8.40 -10.47
N LEU A 136 5.44 -8.06 -10.34
CA LEU A 136 5.02 -6.68 -10.12
C LEU A 136 5.33 -6.19 -8.70
N SER A 137 5.29 -7.07 -7.70
CA SER A 137 5.78 -6.75 -6.35
C SER A 137 7.27 -6.38 -6.39
N LEU A 138 8.11 -7.12 -7.12
CA LEU A 138 9.54 -6.77 -7.27
C LEU A 138 9.74 -5.40 -7.94
N VAL A 139 8.95 -5.09 -8.98
CA VAL A 139 8.96 -3.77 -9.63
C VAL A 139 8.56 -2.66 -8.65
N SER A 140 7.65 -2.95 -7.72
CA SER A 140 7.19 -2.01 -6.70
C SER A 140 8.33 -1.53 -5.79
N PHE A 141 9.26 -2.41 -5.40
CA PHE A 141 10.48 -2.04 -4.66
C PHE A 141 11.38 -1.11 -5.48
N PHE A 142 11.49 -1.33 -6.78
CA PHE A 142 12.30 -0.47 -7.65
C PHE A 142 11.68 0.93 -7.80
N ILE A 143 10.36 1.00 -7.93
CA ILE A 143 9.62 2.27 -7.93
C ILE A 143 9.82 3.01 -6.60
N ALA A 144 9.68 2.31 -5.48
CA ALA A 144 9.91 2.89 -4.15
C ALA A 144 11.34 3.42 -3.99
N LYS A 145 12.33 2.68 -4.49
CA LYS A 145 13.72 3.15 -4.52
C LYS A 145 13.87 4.43 -5.33
N ILE A 146 13.33 4.47 -6.55
CA ILE A 146 13.39 5.68 -7.40
C ILE A 146 12.72 6.87 -6.72
N PHE A 147 11.54 6.65 -6.12
CA PHE A 147 10.82 7.70 -5.40
C PHE A 147 11.66 8.24 -4.25
N ASN A 148 12.24 7.35 -3.45
CA ASN A 148 13.07 7.74 -2.30
C ASN A 148 14.37 8.44 -2.72
N ASP A 149 15.00 8.04 -3.83
CA ASP A 149 16.25 8.63 -4.30
C ASP A 149 16.03 9.96 -5.05
N LYS A 150 14.88 10.13 -5.73
CA LYS A 150 14.65 11.25 -6.65
C LYS A 150 13.51 12.19 -6.27
N VAL A 151 12.53 11.78 -5.47
CA VAL A 151 11.35 12.60 -5.16
C VAL A 151 11.42 13.10 -3.72
N THR A 152 11.73 12.20 -2.78
CA THR A 152 11.91 12.54 -1.36
C THR A 152 12.80 13.75 -1.13
N PRO A 153 14.00 13.88 -1.74
CA PRO A 153 14.87 15.04 -1.47
C PRO A 153 14.27 16.36 -1.95
N TYR A 154 13.48 16.35 -3.03
CA TYR A 154 12.78 17.56 -3.51
C TYR A 154 11.64 17.93 -2.57
N ILE A 155 10.89 16.95 -2.07
CA ILE A 155 9.83 17.17 -1.09
C ILE A 155 10.44 17.75 0.19
N GLU A 156 11.50 17.14 0.72
CA GLU A 156 12.20 17.62 1.91
C GLU A 156 12.71 19.06 1.73
N ASN A 157 13.25 19.40 0.56
CA ASN A 157 13.70 20.75 0.25
C ASN A 157 12.56 21.77 0.14
N ILE A 158 11.44 21.42 -0.50
CA ILE A 158 10.28 22.31 -0.68
C ILE A 158 9.63 22.64 0.66
N PHE A 159 9.55 21.67 1.57
CA PHE A 159 8.87 21.82 2.86
C PHE A 159 9.81 22.18 4.02
N GLY A 160 11.11 22.40 3.75
CA GLY A 160 12.09 22.79 4.77
C GLY A 160 12.31 21.71 5.85
N LEU A 161 12.24 20.44 5.47
CA LEU A 161 12.43 19.28 6.35
C LEU A 161 13.91 18.83 6.45
N LEU A 162 14.84 19.67 5.99
CA LEU A 162 16.30 19.49 6.07
C LEU A 162 16.94 20.51 7.03
#